data_AF-A0A939GW89-F1
#
_entry.id   AF-A0A939GW89-F1
#
_cell.length_a   1.000
_cell.length_b   1.000
_cell.length_c   1.000
_cell.angle_alpha   90.00
_cell.angle_beta   90.00
_cell.angle_gamma   90.00
#
_symmetry.space_group_name_H-M   'P 1'
#
loop_
_entity.id
_entity.type
_entity.pdbx_description
1 polymer ?
#
loop_
_entity_poly.entity_id
_entity_poly.type
_entity_poly.pdbx_seq_one_letter_code
_entity_poly.pdbx_strand_id
1 'polypeptide(L)'
;MEARLRKKRSAAYIQAVTQLDAGGHVHSLASVQALIEAIRQELPDVQIDALPLGIVSRCYLGAPYQVHTLDCTGSIIQHYKTFESLPSLLERARSVALHPGYAFIEVYSNRLIAVSESGQTAFIDL
;
A
#
# COMPACT_ATOMS: atom_id res chain seq x y z
N MET A 1 -12.48 10.35 12.46
CA MET A 1 -11.78 9.22 11.81
C MET A 1 -11.74 9.36 10.29
N GLU A 2 -12.89 9.44 9.60
CA GLU A 2 -12.95 9.52 8.12
C GLU A 2 -12.27 10.76 7.53
N ALA A 3 -12.34 11.91 8.22
CA ALA A 3 -11.69 13.14 7.79
C ALA A 3 -10.17 13.00 7.67
N ARG A 4 -9.54 12.13 8.47
CA ARG A 4 -8.08 11.91 8.43
C ARG A 4 -7.67 11.01 7.27
N LEU A 5 -8.48 9.99 6.98
CA LEU A 5 -8.30 9.14 5.80
C LEU A 5 -8.49 9.94 4.49
N ARG A 6 -9.36 10.96 4.50
CA ARG A 6 -9.57 11.94 3.42
C ARG A 6 -8.46 12.99 3.29
N LYS A 7 -7.54 13.08 4.25
CA LYS A 7 -6.39 13.98 4.10
C LYS A 7 -5.40 13.39 3.12
N LYS A 8 -4.72 14.29 2.42
CA LYS A 8 -3.62 13.92 1.56
C LYS A 8 -2.54 13.21 2.37
N ARG A 9 -1.96 12.18 1.77
CA ARG A 9 -0.78 11.49 2.29
C ARG A 9 0.46 12.34 2.05
N SER A 10 1.39 12.33 2.99
CA SER A 10 2.66 13.03 2.87
C SER A 10 3.54 12.39 1.82
N ALA A 11 4.32 13.23 1.13
CA ALA A 11 5.27 12.77 0.12
C ALA A 11 6.26 11.74 0.69
N ALA A 12 6.68 11.88 1.95
CA ALA A 12 7.59 10.94 2.61
C ALA A 12 7.03 9.51 2.65
N TYR A 13 5.74 9.35 2.93
CA TYR A 13 5.10 8.04 2.98
C TYR A 13 4.89 7.45 1.58
N ILE A 14 4.49 8.27 0.61
CA ILE A 14 4.37 7.84 -0.78
C ILE A 14 5.72 7.38 -1.31
N GLN A 15 6.79 8.13 -1.01
CA GLN A 15 8.14 7.76 -1.35
C GLN A 15 8.57 6.48 -0.64
N ALA A 16 8.25 6.31 0.65
CA ALA A 16 8.60 5.08 1.36
C ALA A 16 7.94 3.84 0.73
N VAL A 17 6.67 3.93 0.31
CA VAL A 17 5.96 2.82 -0.36
C VAL A 17 6.52 2.57 -1.77
N THR A 18 6.79 3.62 -2.55
CA THR A 18 7.26 3.50 -3.94
C THR A 18 8.75 3.13 -4.05
N GLN A 19 9.59 3.61 -3.13
CA GLN A 19 11.01 3.27 -3.05
C GLN A 19 11.23 1.84 -2.53
N LEU A 20 10.20 1.20 -2.00
CA LEU A 20 10.27 -0.19 -1.55
C LEU A 20 10.73 -1.10 -2.71
N ASP A 21 10.12 -0.97 -3.89
CA ASP A 21 10.48 -1.76 -5.09
C ASP A 21 11.90 -1.47 -5.62
N ALA A 22 12.47 -0.30 -5.28
CA ALA A 22 13.81 0.07 -5.75
C ALA A 22 14.92 -0.79 -5.13
N GLY A 23 14.64 -1.50 -4.02
CA GLY A 23 15.58 -2.40 -3.34
C GLY A 23 15.68 -3.81 -3.92
N GLY A 24 14.87 -4.19 -4.91
CA GLY A 24 14.85 -5.54 -5.47
C GLY A 24 14.13 -6.57 -4.58
N HIS A 25 14.38 -7.86 -4.84
CA HIS A 25 13.58 -8.98 -4.31
C HIS A 25 13.81 -9.28 -2.83
N VAL A 26 14.86 -8.71 -2.23
CA VAL A 26 15.25 -8.90 -0.84
C VAL A 26 15.03 -7.59 -0.11
N HIS A 27 13.83 -7.41 0.43
CA HIS A 27 13.60 -6.32 1.36
C HIS A 27 14.30 -6.63 2.68
N SER A 28 15.30 -5.82 3.01
CA SER A 28 15.89 -5.84 4.34
C SER A 28 14.81 -5.50 5.36
N LEU A 29 14.79 -6.21 6.49
CA LEU A 29 13.92 -5.91 7.64
C LEU A 29 13.91 -4.42 8.01
N ALA A 30 15.07 -3.75 7.88
CA ALA A 30 15.22 -2.32 8.08
C ALA A 30 14.37 -1.45 7.13
N SER A 31 14.26 -1.81 5.85
CA SER A 31 13.43 -1.09 4.86
C SER A 31 11.94 -1.24 5.20
N VAL A 32 11.53 -2.43 5.65
CA VAL A 32 10.15 -2.67 6.07
C VAL A 32 9.83 -1.92 7.36
N GLN A 33 10.75 -1.93 8.33
CA GLN A 33 10.63 -1.18 9.57
C GLN A 33 10.56 0.33 9.34
N ALA A 34 11.40 0.88 8.46
CA ALA A 34 11.35 2.29 8.09
C ALA A 34 10.00 2.66 7.45
N LEU A 35 9.43 1.78 6.62
CA LEU A 35 8.11 1.98 6.04
C LEU A 35 7.00 1.96 7.09
N ILE A 36 7.06 1.02 8.04
CA ILE A 36 6.09 0.96 9.15
C ILE A 36 6.20 2.20 10.03
N GLU A 37 7.42 2.68 10.28
CA GLU A 37 7.63 3.90 11.03
C GLU A 37 7.09 5.11 10.27
N ALA A 38 7.26 5.18 8.96
CA ALA A 38 6.64 6.20 8.12
C ALA A 38 5.10 6.13 8.14
N ILE A 39 4.51 4.93 8.09
CA ILE A 39 3.05 4.72 8.25
C ILE A 39 2.59 5.20 9.62
N ARG A 40 3.31 4.84 10.70
CA ARG A 40 2.98 5.25 12.07
C ARG A 40 3.12 6.75 12.27
N GLN A 41 4.14 7.37 11.68
CA GLN A 41 4.33 8.84 11.71
C GLN A 41 3.29 9.57 10.88
N GLU A 42 2.85 8.98 9.76
CA GLU A 42 1.73 9.50 8.99
C GLU A 42 0.42 9.35 9.75
N LEU A 43 0.22 8.21 10.42
CA LEU A 43 -1.02 7.77 11.06
C LEU A 43 -0.90 7.61 12.60
N PRO A 44 -0.36 8.59 13.36
CA PRO A 44 -0.11 8.42 14.80
C PRO A 44 -1.40 8.38 15.62
N ASP A 45 -2.47 9.00 15.11
CA ASP A 45 -3.77 9.13 15.78
C ASP A 45 -4.81 8.10 15.27
N VAL A 46 -4.38 7.16 14.44
CA VAL A 46 -5.26 6.15 13.86
C VAL A 46 -5.24 4.90 14.73
N GLN A 47 -6.41 4.50 15.23
CA GLN A 47 -6.52 3.25 15.98
C GLN A 47 -6.12 2.05 15.12
N ILE A 48 -5.65 0.98 15.75
CA ILE A 48 -5.21 -0.25 15.06
C ILE A 48 -6.30 -0.79 14.12
N ASP A 49 -7.58 -0.69 14.50
CA ASP A 49 -8.74 -1.08 13.68
C ASP A 49 -8.94 -0.23 12.42
N ALA A 50 -8.40 1.00 12.43
CA ALA A 50 -8.41 1.92 11.31
C ALA A 50 -7.09 1.95 10.54
N LEU A 51 -6.16 1.02 10.80
CA LEU A 51 -5.04 0.76 9.90
C LEU A 51 -5.51 -0.08 8.71
N PRO A 52 -4.91 0.08 7.53
CA PRO A 52 -5.19 -0.80 6.42
C PRO A 52 -4.74 -2.22 6.77
N LEU A 53 -5.56 -3.20 6.42
CA LEU A 53 -5.24 -4.62 6.51
C LEU A 53 -4.02 -4.93 5.64
N GLY A 54 -3.95 -4.28 4.47
CA GLY A 54 -2.74 -4.30 3.64
C GLY A 54 -2.73 -3.19 2.61
N ILE A 55 -1.59 -2.97 1.98
CA ILE A 55 -1.40 -1.97 0.93
C ILE A 55 -0.98 -2.69 -0.35
N VAL A 56 -1.69 -2.46 -1.45
CA VAL A 56 -1.35 -3.01 -2.76
C VAL A 56 -0.76 -1.92 -3.64
N SER A 57 0.43 -2.15 -4.17
CA SER A 57 1.12 -1.21 -5.06
C SER A 57 1.62 -1.94 -6.30
N ARG A 58 1.85 -1.18 -7.37
CA ARG A 58 2.46 -1.71 -8.59
C ARG A 58 3.92 -2.06 -8.32
N CYS A 59 4.31 -3.27 -8.70
CA CYS A 59 5.68 -3.73 -8.53
C CYS A 59 6.53 -3.34 -9.74
N TYR A 60 7.70 -2.73 -9.49
CA TYR A 60 8.64 -2.29 -10.53
C TYR A 60 9.87 -3.21 -10.68
N LEU A 61 9.87 -4.37 -10.01
CA LEU A 61 10.92 -5.40 -10.13
C LEU A 61 11.06 -6.01 -11.53
N GLY A 62 10.06 -5.83 -12.40
CA GLY A 62 10.00 -6.44 -13.73
C GLY A 62 9.29 -7.79 -13.77
N ALA A 63 9.10 -8.33 -14.97
CA ALA A 63 8.39 -9.58 -15.17
C ALA A 63 9.08 -10.74 -14.41
N PRO A 64 8.33 -11.65 -13.75
CA PRO A 64 6.86 -11.84 -13.82
C PRO A 64 6.03 -11.07 -12.78
N TYR A 65 6.65 -10.20 -11.97
CA TYR A 65 5.99 -9.48 -10.88
C TYR A 65 5.16 -8.31 -11.42
N GLN A 66 3.98 -8.13 -10.85
CA GLN A 66 3.03 -7.11 -11.32
C GLN A 66 2.60 -6.16 -10.20
N VAL A 67 2.32 -6.71 -9.02
CA VAL A 67 1.96 -5.96 -7.82
C VAL A 67 2.68 -6.53 -6.61
N HIS A 68 2.90 -5.71 -5.61
CA HIS A 68 3.32 -6.17 -4.30
C HIS A 68 2.28 -5.76 -3.26
N THR A 69 2.17 -6.53 -2.18
CA THR A 69 1.30 -6.21 -1.06
C THR A 69 2.13 -6.05 0.20
N LEU A 70 1.86 -5.03 0.98
CA LEU A 70 2.41 -4.84 2.31
C LEU A 70 1.34 -5.20 3.34
N ASP A 71 1.67 -6.08 4.26
CA ASP A 71 0.83 -6.39 5.42
C ASP A 71 1.24 -5.49 6.60
N CYS A 72 0.37 -4.54 6.96
CA CYS A 72 0.65 -3.59 8.04
C CYS A 72 0.61 -4.24 9.43
N THR A 73 -0.07 -5.38 9.55
CA THR A 73 -0.17 -6.19 10.78
C THR A 73 1.04 -7.10 11.00
N GLY A 74 1.61 -7.63 9.93
CA GLY A 74 2.65 -8.66 9.93
C GLY A 74 4.03 -8.14 9.55
N SER A 75 4.14 -6.91 9.03
CA SER A 75 5.42 -6.35 8.54
C SER A 75 6.01 -7.18 7.39
N ILE A 76 5.16 -7.71 6.52
CA ILE A 76 5.58 -8.57 5.41
C ILE A 76 5.25 -7.89 4.10
N ILE A 77 6.24 -7.81 3.22
CA ILE A 77 6.06 -7.40 1.83
C ILE A 77 6.08 -8.66 0.99
N GLN A 78 5.05 -8.86 0.18
CA GLN A 78 4.94 -10.00 -0.69
C GLN A 78 4.74 -9.53 -2.13
N HIS A 79 5.59 -10.01 -3.03
CA HIS A 79 5.47 -9.71 -4.46
C HIS A 79 4.63 -10.79 -5.13
N TYR A 80 3.57 -10.36 -5.81
CA TYR A 80 2.68 -11.25 -6.54
C TYR A 80 2.96 -11.18 -8.03
N LYS A 81 3.00 -12.36 -8.65
CA LYS A 81 3.12 -12.49 -10.10
C LYS A 81 1.77 -12.22 -10.77
N THR A 82 1.82 -11.92 -12.07
CA THR A 82 0.63 -11.66 -12.90
C THR A 82 -0.47 -12.72 -12.75
N PHE A 83 -0.08 -14.00 -12.62
CA PHE A 83 -0.97 -15.16 -12.53
C PHE A 83 -1.14 -15.70 -11.11
N GLU A 84 -0.59 -15.02 -10.11
CA GLU A 84 -0.72 -15.42 -8.73
C GLU A 84 -2.06 -14.93 -8.17
N SER A 85 -2.79 -15.81 -7.49
CA SER A 85 -4.07 -15.46 -6.89
C SER A 85 -3.84 -14.65 -5.62
N LEU A 86 -4.44 -13.47 -5.55
CA LEU A 86 -4.47 -12.69 -4.32
C LEU A 86 -5.73 -13.07 -3.51
N PRO A 87 -5.72 -12.87 -2.18
CA PRO A 87 -6.95 -12.85 -1.39
C PRO A 87 -7.99 -11.94 -2.02
N SER A 88 -9.26 -12.33 -1.98
CA SER A 88 -10.37 -11.65 -2.67
C SER A 88 -10.46 -10.14 -2.39
N LEU A 89 -10.10 -9.71 -1.17
CA LEU A 89 -10.06 -8.30 -0.78
C LEU A 89 -8.94 -7.52 -1.52
N LEU A 90 -7.77 -8.13 -1.68
CA LEU A 90 -6.59 -7.54 -2.34
C LEU A 90 -6.68 -7.65 -3.87
N GLU A 91 -7.37 -8.66 -4.39
CA GLU A 91 -7.61 -8.80 -5.84
C GLU A 91 -8.35 -7.59 -6.43
N ARG A 92 -9.33 -7.05 -5.68
CA ARG A 92 -10.01 -5.81 -6.08
C ARG A 92 -9.06 -4.62 -6.10
N ALA A 93 -8.20 -4.51 -5.09
CA ALA A 93 -7.19 -3.46 -5.02
C ALA A 93 -6.15 -3.58 -6.13
N ARG A 94 -5.83 -4.80 -6.61
CA ARG A 94 -4.90 -5.04 -7.73
C ARG A 94 -5.29 -4.25 -8.98
N SER A 95 -6.55 -4.34 -9.41
CA SER A 95 -6.98 -3.66 -10.63
C SER A 95 -6.88 -2.14 -10.51
N VAL A 96 -7.08 -1.60 -9.30
CA VAL A 96 -6.96 -0.16 -9.04
C VAL A 96 -5.49 0.26 -8.94
N ALA A 97 -4.64 -0.56 -8.31
CA ALA A 97 -3.20 -0.32 -8.19
C ALA A 97 -2.47 -0.33 -9.55
N LEU A 98 -3.02 -1.05 -10.54
CA LEU A 98 -2.51 -1.05 -11.91
C LEU A 98 -2.83 0.24 -12.68
N HIS A 99 -3.77 1.05 -12.18
CA HIS A 99 -4.13 2.30 -12.82
C HIS A 99 -3.02 3.35 -12.59
N PRO A 100 -2.44 3.95 -13.63
CA PRO A 100 -1.29 4.85 -13.51
C PRO A 100 -1.59 6.15 -12.74
N GLY A 101 -2.86 6.45 -12.50
CA GLY A 101 -3.26 7.58 -11.66
C GLY A 101 -3.09 7.36 -10.16
N TYR A 102 -2.81 6.13 -9.72
CA TYR A 102 -2.61 5.80 -8.31
C TYR A 102 -1.21 5.24 -8.08
N ALA A 103 -0.59 5.66 -6.97
CA ALA A 103 0.67 5.12 -6.50
C ALA A 103 0.47 3.77 -5.81
N PHE A 104 -0.51 3.68 -4.90
CA PHE A 104 -0.83 2.48 -4.14
C PHE A 104 -2.25 2.54 -3.57
N ILE A 105 -2.77 1.39 -3.13
CA ILE A 105 -4.13 1.21 -2.64
C ILE A 105 -4.08 0.63 -1.23
N GLU A 106 -4.59 1.37 -0.26
CA GLU A 106 -4.78 0.92 1.11
C GLU A 106 -6.10 0.13 1.22
N VAL A 107 -6.02 -1.11 1.67
CA VAL A 107 -7.16 -2.03 1.78
C VAL A 107 -7.61 -2.10 3.23
N TYR A 108 -8.84 -1.70 3.50
CA TYR A 108 -9.48 -1.78 4.81
C TYR A 108 -10.56 -2.86 4.81
N SER A 109 -11.01 -3.26 6.00
CA SER A 109 -12.06 -4.26 6.18
C SER A 109 -13.37 -3.93 5.47
N ASN A 110 -13.69 -2.65 5.31
CA ASN A 110 -14.95 -2.18 4.74
C ASN A 110 -14.81 -1.25 3.52
N ARG A 111 -13.60 -0.93 3.07
CA ARG A 111 -13.37 -0.01 1.94
C ARG A 111 -11.95 -0.10 1.40
N LEU A 112 -11.72 0.44 0.21
CA LEU A 112 -10.40 0.68 -0.34
C LEU A 112 -10.13 2.18 -0.41
N ILE A 113 -8.89 2.58 -0.17
CA ILE A 113 -8.45 3.96 -0.33
C ILE A 113 -7.30 3.98 -1.33
N ALA A 114 -7.57 4.54 -2.51
CA ALA A 114 -6.56 4.73 -3.53
C ALA A 114 -5.78 6.01 -3.25
N VAL A 115 -4.45 5.94 -3.27
CA VAL A 115 -3.55 7.07 -3.03
C VAL A 115 -2.78 7.37 -4.32
N SER A 116 -2.84 8.61 -4.80
CA SER A 116 -2.06 9.06 -5.96
C SER A 116 -0.62 9.42 -5.58
N GLU A 117 0.26 9.54 -6.58
CA GLU A 117 1.63 10.04 -6.36
C GLU A 117 1.67 11.47 -5.80
N SER A 118 0.63 12.26 -6.06
CA SER A 118 0.44 13.60 -5.48
C SER A 118 -0.14 13.58 -4.06
N GLY A 119 -0.39 12.40 -3.51
CA GLY A 119 -0.93 12.16 -2.18
C GLY A 119 -2.42 12.35 -2.05
N GLN A 120 -3.16 12.54 -3.15
CA GLN A 120 -4.62 12.58 -3.09
C GLN A 120 -5.16 11.20 -2.74
N THR A 121 -6.17 11.17 -1.86
CA THR A 121 -6.85 9.93 -1.49
C THR A 121 -8.23 9.88 -2.13
N ALA A 122 -8.58 8.72 -2.68
CA ALA A 122 -9.88 8.44 -3.26
C ALA A 122 -10.49 7.24 -2.55
N PHE A 123 -11.76 7.36 -2.15
CA PHE A 123 -12.48 6.31 -1.44
C PHE A 123 -13.22 5.44 -2.44
N ILE A 124 -13.08 4.13 -2.28
CA ILE A 124 -13.73 3.13 -3.09
C ILE A 124 -14.45 2.19 -2.13
N ASP A 125 -15.77 2.12 -2.27
CA ASP A 125 -16.61 1.23 -1.47
C ASP A 125 -16.46 -0.22 -1.98
N LEU A 126 -16.51 -1.20 -1.07
CA LEU A 126 -16.37 -2.64 -1.38
C LEU A 126 -17.74 -3.32 -1.52
#